data_AF-A0AA38J3H3-F1
#
_entry.id   AF-A0AA38J3H3-F1
#
_cell.length_a   1.000
_cell.length_b   1.000
_cell.length_c   1.000
_cell.angle_alpha   90.00
_cell.angle_beta   90.00
_cell.angle_gamma   90.00
#
_symmetry.space_group_name_H-M   'P 1'
#
loop_
_entity.id
_entity.type
_entity.pdbx_description
1 polymer ?
#
loop_
_entity_poly.entity_id
_entity_poly.type
_entity_poly.pdbx_seq_one_letter_code
_entity_poly.pdbx_strand_id
1 'polypeptide(L)'
;MKVSLMAQVFSFKVGSLMKRISQWGLQYDNSLPAEAVQTADFILFMDMLFDSLNGNAKQAPVSKPFKGGVSTDSGHKKWWEESVKVIKSMRFWNSKKGIYVKVPSTKNLVKTIEGFLYLRTRLLTRVKYFLPRALNQEHRFVILKCYIMLI
;
A
#
# COMPACT_ATOMS: atom_id res chain seq x y z
N MET A 1 1.35 -15.05 -12.50
CA MET A 1 0.93 -14.27 -11.31
C MET A 1 0.16 -13.03 -11.77
N LYS A 2 -1.12 -12.89 -11.40
CA LYS A 2 -1.98 -11.79 -11.87
C LYS A 2 -2.09 -10.70 -10.81
N VAL A 3 -1.42 -9.57 -11.03
CA VAL A 3 -1.47 -8.37 -10.16
C VAL A 3 -2.93 -7.92 -9.91
N SER A 4 -3.78 -8.08 -10.93
CA SER A 4 -5.20 -7.73 -10.86
C SER A 4 -5.97 -8.47 -9.76
N LEU A 5 -5.65 -9.74 -9.51
CA LEU A 5 -6.32 -10.52 -8.45
C LEU A 5 -5.92 -10.01 -7.08
N MET A 6 -4.64 -9.72 -6.87
CA MET A 6 -4.16 -9.17 -5.60
C MET A 6 -4.73 -7.79 -5.32
N ALA A 7 -4.81 -6.93 -6.34
CA ALA A 7 -5.43 -5.61 -6.21
C ALA A 7 -6.95 -5.68 -5.90
N GLN A 8 -7.64 -6.73 -6.36
CA GLN A 8 -9.05 -6.95 -6.02
C GLN A 8 -9.22 -7.39 -4.56
N VAL A 9 -8.36 -8.30 -4.09
CA VAL A 9 -8.36 -8.76 -2.69
C VAL A 9 -8.02 -7.61 -1.74
N PHE A 10 -6.95 -6.86 -2.03
CA PHE A 10 -6.52 -5.71 -1.26
C PHE A 10 -7.19 -4.42 -1.73
N SER A 11 -8.52 -4.42 -1.83
CA SER A 11 -9.28 -3.26 -2.28
C SER A 11 -10.03 -2.57 -1.16
N PHE A 12 -10.26 -1.27 -1.33
CA PHE A 12 -11.10 -0.47 -0.43
C PHE A 12 -12.47 -1.13 -0.16
N LYS A 13 -13.08 -1.75 -1.19
CA LYS A 13 -14.40 -2.39 -1.05
C LYS A 13 -14.34 -3.59 -0.11
N VAL A 14 -13.33 -4.44 -0.24
CA VAL A 14 -13.15 -5.62 0.62
C VAL A 14 -12.85 -5.19 2.05
N GLY A 15 -11.90 -4.27 2.24
CA GLY A 15 -11.53 -3.79 3.58
C GLY A 15 -12.67 -3.09 4.29
N SER A 16 -13.37 -2.16 3.64
CA SER A 16 -14.47 -1.41 4.26
C SER A 16 -15.67 -2.29 4.60
N LEU A 17 -16.01 -3.25 3.73
CA LEU A 17 -17.10 -4.19 3.99
C LEU A 17 -16.74 -5.16 5.12
N MET A 18 -15.52 -5.72 5.12
CA MET A 18 -15.03 -6.59 6.19
C MET A 18 -15.06 -5.86 7.54
N LYS A 19 -14.55 -4.63 7.59
CA LYS A 19 -14.59 -3.80 8.80
C LYS A 19 -16.01 -3.57 9.28
N ARG A 20 -16.92 -3.18 8.38
CA ARG A 20 -18.33 -2.94 8.71
C ARG A 20 -19.04 -4.19 9.26
N ILE A 21 -18.85 -5.35 8.61
CA ILE A 21 -19.49 -6.61 9.03
C ILE A 21 -18.95 -7.04 10.40
N SER A 22 -17.63 -6.99 10.61
CA SER A 22 -17.02 -7.37 11.89
C SER A 22 -17.44 -6.49 13.06
N GLN A 23 -17.69 -5.20 12.82
CA GLN A 23 -18.11 -4.25 13.86
C GLN A 23 -19.59 -4.33 14.22
N TRP A 24 -20.44 -4.81 13.31
CA TRP A 24 -21.88 -4.91 13.58
C TRP A 24 -22.25 -6.05 14.52
N GLY A 25 -21.34 -6.97 14.85
CA GLY A 25 -21.57 -8.02 15.84
C GLY A 25 -22.77 -8.92 15.51
N LEU A 26 -23.08 -9.06 14.22
CA LEU A 26 -24.22 -9.84 13.76
C LEU A 26 -24.00 -11.32 14.11
N GLN A 27 -24.82 -11.89 15.01
CA GLN A 27 -24.75 -13.30 15.36
C GLN A 27 -25.51 -14.15 14.32
N TYR A 28 -24.85 -14.41 13.19
CA TYR A 28 -25.29 -15.38 12.18
C TYR A 28 -24.16 -16.37 11.89
N ASP A 29 -24.49 -17.50 11.26
CA ASP A 29 -23.53 -18.57 10.89
C ASP A 29 -22.33 -18.07 10.05
N ASN A 30 -22.46 -16.93 9.38
CA ASN A 30 -21.41 -16.30 8.56
C ASN A 30 -20.85 -15.01 9.18
N SER A 31 -20.93 -14.88 10.50
CA SER A 31 -20.37 -13.73 11.20
C SER A 31 -18.84 -13.71 11.11
N LEU A 32 -18.27 -12.51 10.97
CA LEU A 32 -16.82 -12.34 11.05
C LEU A 32 -16.40 -12.22 12.51
N PRO A 33 -15.28 -12.84 12.92
CA PRO A 33 -14.74 -12.65 14.25
C PRO A 33 -14.36 -11.17 14.46
N ALA A 34 -14.38 -10.69 15.70
CA ALA A 34 -14.05 -9.29 16.02
C ALA A 34 -12.63 -8.91 15.57
N GLU A 35 -11.72 -9.87 15.58
CA GLU A 35 -10.34 -9.76 15.12
C GLU A 35 -10.25 -9.46 13.62
N ALA A 36 -11.29 -9.74 12.82
CA ALA A 36 -11.33 -9.43 11.40
C ALA A 36 -11.21 -7.91 11.12
N VAL A 37 -11.50 -7.04 12.09
CA VAL A 37 -11.23 -5.60 12.02
C VAL A 37 -9.74 -5.33 11.71
N GLN A 38 -8.84 -6.10 12.32
CA GLN A 38 -7.39 -5.92 12.14
C GLN A 38 -6.96 -6.27 10.71
N THR A 39 -7.52 -7.35 10.15
CA THR A 39 -7.31 -7.73 8.76
C THR A 39 -7.88 -6.68 7.81
N ALA A 40 -9.05 -6.15 8.11
CA ALA A 40 -9.67 -5.09 7.33
C ALA A 40 -8.82 -3.80 7.32
N ASP A 41 -8.27 -3.41 8.47
CA ASP A 41 -7.37 -2.26 8.58
C ASP A 41 -6.08 -2.48 7.78
N PHE A 42 -5.52 -3.68 7.81
CA PHE A 42 -4.38 -4.04 6.97
C PHE A 42 -4.72 -3.96 5.47
N ILE A 43 -5.89 -4.45 5.05
CA ILE A 43 -6.34 -4.38 3.66
C ILE A 43 -6.47 -2.93 3.19
N LEU A 44 -7.10 -2.07 4.01
CA LEU A 44 -7.26 -0.64 3.72
C LEU A 44 -5.90 0.06 3.66
N PHE A 45 -4.99 -0.25 4.57
CA PHE A 45 -3.61 0.25 4.54
C PHE A 45 -2.92 -0.10 3.22
N MET A 46 -3.00 -1.37 2.78
CA MET A 46 -2.38 -1.82 1.53
C MET A 46 -3.03 -1.19 0.29
N ASP A 47 -4.35 -1.02 0.25
CA ASP A 47 -5.07 -0.32 -0.85
C ASP A 47 -4.57 1.12 -0.98
N MET A 48 -4.52 1.86 0.13
CA MET A 48 -4.06 3.25 0.16
C MET A 48 -2.58 3.38 -0.20
N LEU A 49 -1.73 2.48 0.29
CA LEU A 49 -0.32 2.46 -0.06
C LEU A 49 -0.14 2.18 -1.55
N PHE A 50 -0.86 1.20 -2.11
CA PHE A 50 -0.80 0.88 -3.54
C PHE A 50 -1.24 2.06 -4.41
N ASP A 51 -2.37 2.71 -4.07
CA ASP A 51 -2.83 3.91 -4.77
C ASP A 51 -1.77 5.02 -4.73
N SER A 52 -1.09 5.22 -3.59
CA SER A 52 -0.05 6.24 -3.42
C SER A 52 1.19 6.02 -4.30
N LEU A 53 1.48 4.77 -4.66
CA LEU A 53 2.64 4.39 -5.48
C LEU A 53 2.25 4.18 -6.96
N ASN A 54 0.97 4.26 -7.30
CA ASN A 54 0.45 3.97 -8.65
C ASN A 54 -0.58 5.00 -9.15
N GLY A 55 -0.56 6.21 -8.58
CA GLY A 55 -1.40 7.33 -9.02
C GLY A 55 -1.15 7.70 -10.49
N ASN A 56 -2.23 7.86 -11.26
CA ASN A 56 -2.20 8.19 -12.69
C ASN A 56 -3.00 9.46 -13.04
N ALA A 57 -3.75 9.99 -12.08
CA ALA A 57 -4.52 11.22 -12.29
C ALA A 57 -3.74 12.40 -11.71
N LYS A 58 -3.83 13.57 -12.34
CA LYS A 58 -3.25 14.80 -11.76
C LYS A 58 -3.95 15.14 -10.43
N GLN A 59 -5.27 15.13 -10.43
CA GLN A 59 -6.11 15.38 -9.27
C GLN A 59 -6.68 14.07 -8.74
N ALA A 60 -6.66 13.93 -7.42
CA ALA A 60 -7.23 12.76 -6.77
C ALA A 60 -8.75 12.89 -6.63
N PRO A 61 -9.51 11.78 -6.72
CA PRO A 61 -10.87 11.73 -6.21
C PRO A 61 -10.88 12.02 -4.71
N VAL A 62 -11.92 12.69 -4.21
CA VAL A 62 -12.09 13.00 -2.78
C VAL A 62 -12.00 11.74 -1.91
N SER A 63 -12.53 10.61 -2.38
CA SER A 63 -12.52 9.33 -1.67
C SER A 63 -11.18 8.59 -1.67
N LYS A 64 -10.25 8.96 -2.57
CA LYS A 64 -8.94 8.30 -2.74
C LYS A 64 -7.84 9.35 -2.96
N PRO A 65 -7.49 10.13 -1.92
CA PRO A 65 -6.58 11.28 -2.04
C PRO A 65 -5.18 10.91 -2.56
N PHE A 66 -4.73 9.67 -2.34
CA PHE A 66 -3.41 9.22 -2.80
C PHE A 66 -3.34 8.74 -4.24
N LYS A 67 -4.49 8.65 -4.95
CA LYS A 67 -4.54 8.25 -6.36
C LYS A 67 -4.17 9.39 -7.33
N GLY A 68 -4.00 10.60 -6.80
CA GLY A 68 -3.55 11.78 -7.54
C GLY A 68 -2.03 11.85 -7.73
N GLY A 69 -1.58 12.93 -8.36
CA GLY A 69 -0.16 13.24 -8.51
C GLY A 69 0.48 13.60 -7.17
N VAL A 70 1.77 13.36 -7.05
CA VAL A 70 2.56 13.76 -5.90
C VAL A 70 2.99 15.21 -6.10
N SER A 71 2.63 16.09 -5.18
CA SER A 71 2.98 17.51 -5.14
C SER A 71 3.48 17.91 -3.75
N THR A 72 3.80 19.19 -3.57
CA THR A 72 4.32 19.68 -2.29
C THR A 72 3.25 19.62 -1.19
N ASP A 73 2.00 19.82 -1.57
CA ASP A 73 0.79 19.84 -0.73
C ASP A 73 0.05 18.49 -0.71
N SER A 74 0.38 17.55 -1.60
CA SER A 74 -0.21 16.21 -1.55
C SER A 74 0.32 15.47 -0.31
N GLY A 75 -0.58 14.95 0.51
CA GLY A 75 -0.25 14.30 1.79
C GLY A 75 0.67 13.08 1.70
N HIS A 76 1.14 12.69 0.50
CA HIS A 76 1.98 11.54 0.23
C HIS A 76 3.23 11.48 1.11
N LYS A 77 3.90 12.62 1.38
CA LYS A 77 5.10 12.62 2.24
C LYS A 77 4.80 12.02 3.62
N LYS A 78 3.80 12.58 4.31
CA LYS A 78 3.38 12.14 5.64
C LYS A 78 2.94 10.68 5.62
N TRP A 79 2.12 10.32 4.62
CA TRP A 79 1.63 8.95 4.45
C TRP A 79 2.76 7.93 4.25
N TRP A 80 3.77 8.26 3.43
CA TRP A 80 4.93 7.39 3.20
C TRP A 80 5.81 7.25 4.44
N GLU A 81 6.06 8.34 5.18
CA GLU A 81 6.80 8.30 6.44
C GLU A 81 6.12 7.42 7.49
N GLU A 82 4.79 7.50 7.60
CA GLU A 82 3.98 6.63 8.46
C GLU A 82 4.00 5.18 7.98
N SER A 83 3.82 4.96 6.67
CA SER A 83 3.84 3.62 6.06
C SER A 83 5.16 2.90 6.29
N VAL A 84 6.30 3.60 6.20
CA VAL A 84 7.63 3.02 6.50
C VAL A 84 7.70 2.52 7.95
N LYS A 85 7.12 3.24 8.92
CA LYS A 85 7.09 2.80 10.33
C LYS A 85 6.27 1.51 10.49
N VAL A 86 5.09 1.46 9.87
CA VAL A 86 4.19 0.29 9.90
C VAL A 86 4.87 -0.91 9.25
N ILE A 87 5.47 -0.77 8.07
CA ILE A 87 6.10 -1.90 7.37
C ILE A 87 7.35 -2.40 8.12
N LYS A 88 8.11 -1.50 8.76
CA LYS A 88 9.28 -1.87 9.58
C LYS A 88 8.88 -2.66 10.83
N SER A 89 7.67 -2.47 11.36
CA SER A 89 7.17 -3.20 12.53
C SER A 89 6.59 -4.58 12.19
N MET A 90 6.25 -4.84 10.92
CA MET A 90 5.70 -6.12 10.48
C MET A 90 6.66 -7.30 10.75
N ARG A 91 6.10 -8.37 11.32
CA ARG A 91 6.77 -9.63 11.58
C ARG A 91 5.90 -10.77 11.05
N PHE A 92 6.53 -11.81 10.53
CA PHE A 92 5.83 -12.94 9.91
C PHE A 92 6.16 -14.21 10.67
N TRP A 93 5.14 -14.99 11.01
CA TRP A 93 5.33 -16.27 11.68
C TRP A 93 5.94 -17.30 10.71
N ASN A 94 7.04 -17.93 11.11
CA ASN A 94 7.63 -19.04 10.37
C ASN A 94 7.35 -20.35 11.11
N SER A 95 6.38 -21.13 10.61
CA SER A 95 5.98 -22.41 11.23
C SER A 95 7.10 -23.43 11.30
N LYS A 96 8.02 -23.45 10.32
CA LYS A 96 9.17 -24.37 10.30
C LYS A 96 10.22 -24.05 11.37
N LYS A 97 10.38 -22.77 11.70
CA LYS A 97 11.38 -22.30 12.66
C LYS A 97 10.80 -21.98 14.04
N GLY A 98 9.48 -21.93 14.18
CA GLY A 98 8.80 -21.56 15.42
C GLY A 98 9.11 -20.12 15.89
N ILE A 99 9.50 -19.23 14.97
CA ILE A 99 9.89 -17.85 15.31
C ILE A 99 9.29 -16.85 14.33
N TYR A 100 9.17 -15.60 14.80
CA TYR A 100 8.88 -14.47 13.94
C TYR A 100 10.11 -14.05 13.12
N VAL A 101 9.95 -13.95 11.80
CA VAL A 101 10.99 -13.55 10.85
C VAL A 101 10.63 -12.27 10.11
N LYS A 102 11.65 -11.58 9.60
CA LYS A 102 11.50 -10.52 8.60
C LYS A 102 11.63 -11.14 7.22
N VAL A 103 10.74 -10.76 6.31
CA VAL A 103 10.77 -11.23 4.92
C VAL A 103 11.48 -10.20 4.03
N PRO A 104 12.20 -10.62 2.99
CA PRO A 104 12.86 -9.69 2.07
C PRO A 104 11.89 -8.67 1.45
N SER A 105 10.66 -9.06 1.16
CA SER A 105 9.65 -8.21 0.51
C SER A 105 9.35 -6.94 1.32
N THR A 106 9.27 -7.02 2.65
CA THR A 106 9.05 -5.82 3.49
C THR A 106 10.26 -4.90 3.51
N LYS A 107 11.47 -5.47 3.56
CA LYS A 107 12.71 -4.69 3.46
C LYS A 107 12.79 -3.93 2.13
N ASN A 108 12.39 -4.55 1.03
CA ASN A 108 12.46 -3.91 -0.27
C ASN A 108 11.32 -2.92 -0.49
N LEU A 109 10.12 -3.18 0.03
CA LEU A 109 9.03 -2.21 0.01
C LEU A 109 9.40 -0.94 0.79
N VAL A 110 10.06 -1.06 1.95
CA VAL A 110 10.61 0.08 2.69
C VAL A 110 11.57 0.89 1.82
N LYS A 111 12.53 0.22 1.17
CA LYS A 111 13.48 0.88 0.26
C LYS A 111 12.78 1.59 -0.89
N THR A 112 11.74 0.98 -1.46
CA THR A 112 10.92 1.61 -2.51
C THR A 112 10.30 2.90 -2.00
N ILE A 113 9.64 2.88 -0.84
CA ILE A 113 8.97 4.07 -0.28
C ILE A 113 10.00 5.15 0.08
N GLU A 114 11.14 4.78 0.65
CA GLU A 114 12.28 5.70 0.89
C GLU A 114 12.81 6.30 -0.43
N GLY A 115 12.84 5.52 -1.51
CA GLY A 115 13.14 6.01 -2.86
C GLY A 115 12.11 7.02 -3.37
N PHE A 116 10.82 6.78 -3.16
CA PHE A 116 9.76 7.74 -3.52
C PHE A 116 9.86 9.05 -2.71
N LEU A 117 10.20 8.97 -1.42
CA LEU A 117 10.48 10.15 -0.59
C LEU A 117 11.67 10.95 -1.15
N TYR A 118 12.74 10.27 -1.56
CA TYR A 118 13.89 10.90 -2.19
C TYR A 118 13.54 11.52 -3.56
N LEU A 119 12.82 10.80 -4.42
CA LEU A 119 12.39 11.32 -5.71
C LEU A 119 11.50 12.54 -5.55
N ARG A 120 10.60 12.53 -4.55
CA ARG A 120 9.77 13.70 -4.24
C ARG A 120 10.62 14.93 -3.92
N THR A 121 11.64 14.80 -3.07
CA THR A 121 12.49 15.96 -2.71
C THR A 121 13.30 16.48 -3.88
N ARG A 122 13.66 15.63 -4.86
CA ARG A 122 14.43 16.02 -6.05
C ARG A 122 13.57 16.51 -7.22
N LEU A 123 12.43 15.90 -7.47
CA LEU A 123 11.57 16.22 -8.60
C LEU A 123 10.75 17.48 -8.35
N LEU A 124 10.23 17.67 -7.14
CA LEU A 124 9.36 18.82 -6.83
C LEU A 124 10.09 20.17 -6.84
N THR A 125 11.43 20.18 -6.88
CA THR A 125 12.19 21.41 -7.13
C THR A 125 12.18 21.83 -8.61
N ARG A 126 11.74 20.93 -9.52
CA ARG A 126 11.77 21.11 -10.98
C ARG A 126 10.39 21.04 -11.62
N VAL A 127 9.47 20.27 -11.03
CA VAL A 127 8.10 20.07 -11.53
C VAL A 127 7.07 20.33 -10.43
N LYS A 128 5.88 20.80 -10.82
CA LYS A 128 4.77 21.06 -9.86
C LYS A 128 4.24 19.77 -9.22
N TYR A 129 4.24 18.68 -9.98
CA TYR A 129 3.84 17.35 -9.53
C TYR A 129 4.48 16.28 -10.41
N PHE A 130 4.48 15.03 -9.94
CA PHE A 130 4.78 13.85 -10.76
C PHE A 130 3.75 12.75 -10.52
N LEU A 131 3.58 11.86 -11.51
CA LEU A 131 2.67 10.72 -11.41
C LEU A 131 3.47 9.48 -10.99
N PRO A 132 3.19 8.88 -9.81
CA PRO A 132 3.88 7.67 -9.35
C PRO A 132 3.85 6.53 -10.36
N ARG A 133 2.76 6.38 -11.11
CA ARG A 133 2.64 5.34 -12.15
C ARG A 133 3.70 5.43 -13.23
N ALA A 134 4.19 6.62 -13.55
CA ALA A 134 5.25 6.81 -14.55
C ALA A 134 6.61 6.24 -14.11
N LEU A 135 6.76 5.99 -12.79
CA LEU A 135 7.96 5.37 -12.21
C LEU A 135 7.85 3.84 -12.14
N ASN A 136 6.65 3.29 -12.41
CA ASN A 136 6.43 1.85 -12.45
C ASN A 136 6.83 1.29 -13.81
N GLN A 137 7.43 0.09 -13.81
CA GLN A 137 8.00 -0.54 -15.00
C GLN A 137 7.00 -0.99 -16.07
N GLU A 138 5.71 -0.75 -15.87
CA GLU A 138 4.64 -1.16 -16.79
C GLU A 138 4.75 -0.48 -18.17
N HIS A 139 5.53 0.58 -18.30
CA HIS A 139 5.72 1.33 -19.57
C HIS A 139 7.03 1.03 -20.34
N ARG A 140 7.78 -0.03 -19.97
CA ARG A 140 9.08 -0.50 -20.53
C ARG A 140 10.31 0.28 -20.02
N PHE A 141 11.30 -0.49 -19.54
CA PHE A 141 12.67 -0.11 -19.15
C PHE A 141 12.81 1.14 -18.25
N VAL A 142 12.82 0.94 -16.91
CA VAL A 142 13.73 1.55 -15.91
C VAL A 142 13.35 1.00 -14.51
N ILE A 143 14.24 0.18 -13.93
CA ILE A 143 14.47 -0.10 -12.48
C ILE A 143 13.24 -0.17 -11.53
N LEU A 144 12.61 -1.35 -11.35
CA LEU A 144 11.95 -1.85 -10.12
C LEU A 144 11.23 -3.23 -10.20
N LYS A 145 11.46 -4.12 -11.19
CA LYS A 145 10.70 -5.40 -11.26
C LYS A 145 10.98 -6.43 -10.17
N CYS A 146 12.00 -6.26 -9.34
CA CYS A 146 12.50 -7.42 -8.61
C CYS A 146 11.86 -7.74 -7.26
N TYR A 147 10.99 -6.92 -6.64
CA TYR A 147 10.79 -7.14 -5.20
C TYR A 147 9.42 -7.01 -4.55
N ILE A 148 8.38 -6.54 -5.22
CA ILE A 148 7.07 -6.38 -4.56
C ILE A 148 6.19 -7.65 -4.67
N MET A 149 6.56 -8.62 -5.51
CA MET A 149 5.62 -9.68 -5.88
C MET A 149 6.22 -11.10 -6.02
N LEU A 150 7.42 -11.38 -5.49
CA LEU A 150 7.86 -12.77 -5.35
C LEU A 150 7.41 -13.33 -4.00
N ILE A 151 6.09 -13.57 -3.91
CA ILE A 151 5.47 -14.69 -3.18
C ILE A 151 4.37 -15.23 -4.09
#